data_AF-A0A7S2F640-F1
#
_entry.id   AF-A0A7S2F640-F1
#
_cell.length_a   1.000
_cell.length_b   1.000
_cell.length_c   1.000
_cell.angle_alpha   90.00
_cell.angle_beta   90.00
_cell.angle_gamma   90.00
#
_symmetry.space_group_name_H-M   'P 1'
#
loop_
_entity.id
_entity.type
_entity.pdbx_description
1 polymer ?
#
loop_
_entity_poly.entity_id
_entity_poly.type
_entity_poly.pdbx_seq_one_letter_code
_entity_poly.pdbx_strand_id
1 'polypeptide(L)'
;MLRLQGVLFVVTSLVGHGAAEDGARRALEADVPSDTVALLQQGARPARAARQRVTPSVGRVELLINTSSGSVHPDLFECSQKPELCQDPFNCGDVDLEQAVSLWGVLGFSPKGFPNYRSWCANLEFSSFITKCIAGDVDGAAQAMYDKVLEYGEDATNYEASYCYLVGACDMDYITNDTSAQENRNFCDHRFGRQEWAQAGNNLFFSTTIEQMQGLLDQKRKSFETFSEVKPWALLSCAMGSYHCDMRYCHETFCKMDSYKQKFGHLLQA
;
A
#
# COMPACT_ATOMS: atom_id res chain seq x y z
N MET A 1 -24.47 -9.39 -23.09
CA MET A 1 -23.87 -8.69 -24.24
C MET A 1 -23.91 -7.19 -23.96
N LEU A 2 -22.82 -6.60 -23.49
CA LEU A 2 -22.59 -5.16 -23.48
C LEU A 2 -21.09 -4.94 -23.68
N ARG A 3 -20.76 -4.20 -24.73
CA ARG A 3 -19.39 -3.89 -25.16
C ARG A 3 -18.90 -2.68 -24.37
N LEU A 4 -17.69 -2.75 -23.81
CA LEU A 4 -16.96 -1.58 -23.33
C LEU A 4 -15.83 -1.29 -24.33
N GLN A 5 -15.91 -0.12 -24.95
CA GLN A 5 -14.89 0.46 -25.83
C GLN A 5 -13.78 1.06 -24.96
N GLY A 6 -12.53 0.79 -25.33
CA GLY A 6 -11.35 1.34 -24.67
C GLY A 6 -10.99 2.75 -25.16
N VAL A 7 -10.19 3.47 -24.37
CA VAL A 7 -9.41 4.63 -24.81
C VAL A 7 -8.05 4.65 -24.11
N LEU A 8 -7.07 5.05 -24.91
CA LEU A 8 -5.62 5.12 -24.74
C LEU A 8 -5.20 6.52 -24.21
N PHE A 9 -4.08 6.59 -23.48
CA PHE A 9 -3.33 7.78 -23.01
C PHE A 9 -3.47 9.11 -23.79
N VAL A 10 -3.57 10.24 -23.04
CA VAL A 10 -2.86 11.52 -23.33
C VAL A 10 -2.55 12.26 -22.02
N VAL A 11 -1.26 12.52 -21.73
CA VAL A 11 -0.81 13.60 -20.85
C VAL A 11 -0.24 14.70 -21.75
N THR A 12 -0.90 15.86 -21.78
CA THR A 12 -0.31 17.11 -22.29
C THR A 12 -0.60 18.23 -21.32
N SER A 13 0.49 18.72 -20.71
CA SER A 13 0.78 20.09 -20.26
C SER A 13 -0.37 20.93 -19.68
N LEU A 14 -0.32 21.18 -18.37
CA LEU A 14 -0.76 22.45 -17.78
C LEU A 14 0.28 22.92 -16.76
N VAL A 15 1.06 23.93 -17.17
CA VAL A 15 1.79 24.82 -16.28
C VAL A 15 0.79 25.88 -15.81
N GLY A 16 0.45 25.88 -14.53
CA GLY A 16 -0.28 26.96 -13.86
C GLY A 16 0.50 27.39 -12.62
N HIS A 17 1.14 28.55 -12.68
CA HIS A 17 1.89 29.16 -11.58
C HIS A 17 0.96 29.86 -10.58
N GLY A 18 1.28 29.74 -9.29
CA GLY A 18 1.05 30.80 -8.30
C GLY A 18 -0.25 30.73 -7.49
N ALA A 19 -0.36 29.77 -6.57
CA ALA A 19 -1.22 29.85 -5.37
C ALA A 19 -1.03 28.67 -4.39
N ALA A 20 -0.46 27.55 -4.84
CA ALA A 20 -0.36 26.31 -4.04
C ALA A 20 0.90 26.19 -3.15
N GLU A 21 1.85 27.12 -3.22
CA GLU A 21 3.14 27.01 -2.52
C GLU A 21 3.05 27.30 -1.00
N ASP A 22 2.06 28.09 -0.55
CA ASP A 22 1.93 28.45 0.87
C ASP A 22 1.26 27.36 1.73
N GLY A 23 0.52 26.44 1.11
CA GLY A 23 -0.16 25.33 1.82
C GLY A 23 0.81 24.20 2.18
N ALA A 24 1.61 23.75 1.22
CA ALA A 24 2.60 22.68 1.42
C ALA A 24 3.67 23.06 2.47
N ARG A 25 4.01 24.35 2.55
CA ARG A 25 5.01 24.86 3.48
C ARG A 25 4.59 24.72 4.96
N ARG A 26 3.31 24.91 5.29
CA ARG A 26 2.82 24.76 6.69
C ARG A 26 2.69 23.29 7.12
N ALA A 27 2.47 22.37 6.19
CA ALA A 27 2.44 20.93 6.49
C ALA A 27 3.86 20.36 6.73
N LEU A 28 4.90 20.97 6.16
CA LEU A 28 6.30 20.54 6.30
C LEU A 28 7.08 21.28 7.42
N GLU A 29 6.75 22.52 7.74
CA GLU A 29 7.47 23.34 8.73
C GLU A 29 7.26 22.89 10.19
N ALA A 30 6.33 21.97 10.45
CA ALA A 30 6.14 21.46 11.80
C ALA A 30 7.25 20.49 12.25
N ASP A 31 8.02 19.85 11.35
CA ASP A 31 8.98 18.81 11.79
C ASP A 31 9.93 18.22 10.71
N VAL A 32 10.23 18.93 9.60
CA VAL A 32 11.17 18.44 8.56
C VAL A 32 12.48 19.24 8.56
N PRO A 33 13.67 18.61 8.64
CA PRO A 33 14.94 19.30 8.49
C PRO A 33 15.04 20.06 7.16
N SER A 34 15.49 21.32 7.23
CA SER A 34 15.59 22.27 6.09
C SER A 34 16.32 21.71 4.86
N ASP A 35 17.20 20.74 5.05
CA ASP A 35 18.08 20.20 4.00
C ASP A 35 17.34 19.27 3.03
N THR A 36 16.23 18.67 3.46
CA THR A 36 15.40 17.76 2.62
C THR A 36 14.60 18.53 1.57
N VAL A 37 14.18 19.76 1.89
CA VAL A 37 13.42 20.64 0.97
C VAL A 37 14.30 21.11 -0.20
N ALA A 38 15.59 21.32 0.04
CA ALA A 38 16.54 21.75 -0.99
C ALA A 38 16.81 20.65 -2.05
N LEU A 39 16.73 19.37 -1.66
CA LEU A 39 16.93 18.22 -2.56
C LEU A 39 15.79 18.07 -3.59
N LEU A 40 14.56 18.42 -3.23
CA LEU A 40 13.40 18.37 -4.14
C LEU A 40 13.50 19.39 -5.28
N GLN A 41 14.14 20.53 -5.05
CA GLN A 41 14.26 21.60 -6.05
C GLN A 41 15.35 21.34 -7.10
N GLN A 42 16.33 20.48 -6.83
CA GLN A 42 17.47 20.26 -7.72
C GLN A 42 17.28 19.11 -8.73
N GLY A 43 16.30 18.23 -8.55
CA GLY A 43 16.05 17.06 -9.42
C GLY A 43 15.31 17.34 -10.74
N ALA A 44 14.75 18.54 -10.93
CA ALA A 44 13.92 18.87 -12.09
C ALA A 44 14.72 19.38 -13.30
N ARG A 45 15.55 18.53 -13.92
CA ARG A 45 16.14 18.81 -15.25
C ARG A 45 15.70 17.75 -16.27
N PRO A 46 15.08 18.13 -17.40
CA PRO A 46 14.54 17.15 -18.36
C PRO A 46 15.64 16.57 -19.25
N ALA A 47 15.70 15.24 -19.33
CA ALA A 47 16.47 14.50 -20.34
C ALA A 47 15.63 14.33 -21.63
N ARG A 48 16.27 14.56 -22.79
CA ARG A 48 15.68 14.38 -24.14
C ARG A 48 15.45 12.89 -24.44
N ALA A 49 14.22 12.49 -24.75
CA ALA A 49 13.86 11.13 -25.15
C ALA A 49 13.80 10.95 -26.68
N ALA A 50 14.35 9.83 -27.15
CA ALA A 50 14.19 9.30 -28.51
C ALA A 50 12.91 8.43 -28.58
N ARG A 51 12.14 8.57 -29.67
CA ARG A 51 10.88 7.85 -29.90
C ARG A 51 11.11 6.47 -30.52
N GLN A 52 10.58 5.41 -29.90
CA GLN A 52 10.27 4.15 -30.57
C GLN A 52 8.77 3.87 -30.48
N ARG A 53 8.20 3.33 -31.57
CA ARG A 53 6.78 2.95 -31.70
C ARG A 53 6.60 1.52 -31.21
N VAL A 54 5.61 1.30 -30.35
CA VAL A 54 5.14 -0.04 -29.95
C VAL A 54 3.68 -0.20 -30.42
N THR A 55 3.39 -1.37 -31.01
CA THR A 55 2.08 -1.79 -31.53
C THR A 55 1.23 -2.48 -30.44
N PRO A 56 -0.12 -2.44 -30.52
CA PRO A 56 -1.00 -2.91 -29.44
C PRO A 56 -1.46 -4.38 -29.64
N SER A 57 -1.49 -5.18 -28.57
CA SER A 57 -2.26 -6.43 -28.53
C SER A 57 -2.74 -6.80 -27.11
N VAL A 58 -4.08 -6.89 -27.00
CA VAL A 58 -4.94 -7.80 -26.21
C VAL A 58 -4.96 -7.73 -24.67
N GLY A 59 -6.13 -7.31 -24.15
CA GLY A 59 -6.83 -7.93 -23.01
C GLY A 59 -6.37 -7.60 -21.58
N ARG A 60 -6.65 -6.38 -21.11
CA ARG A 60 -6.36 -5.91 -19.75
C ARG A 60 -7.42 -6.38 -18.73
N VAL A 61 -6.98 -7.06 -17.67
CA VAL A 61 -7.71 -7.15 -16.39
C VAL A 61 -7.14 -6.04 -15.51
N GLU A 62 -7.93 -4.99 -15.28
CA GLU A 62 -7.57 -3.86 -14.42
C GLU A 62 -7.76 -4.27 -12.96
N LEU A 63 -6.66 -4.44 -12.23
CA LEU A 63 -6.68 -4.34 -10.79
C LEU A 63 -6.88 -2.86 -10.44
N LEU A 64 -7.94 -2.59 -9.69
CA LEU A 64 -8.40 -1.27 -9.31
C LEU A 64 -7.40 -0.60 -8.35
N ILE A 65 -6.36 0.04 -8.89
CA ILE A 65 -6.18 1.43 -8.49
C ILE A 65 -7.16 2.16 -9.38
N ASN A 66 -8.30 2.59 -8.83
CA ASN A 66 -9.21 3.45 -9.57
C ASN A 66 -8.55 4.83 -9.75
N THR A 67 -7.48 4.91 -10.55
CA THR A 67 -6.98 6.15 -11.13
C THR A 67 -7.92 6.54 -12.28
N SER A 68 -9.22 6.62 -12.01
CA SER A 68 -10.06 7.47 -12.83
C SER A 68 -9.37 8.83 -12.84
N SER A 69 -8.96 9.31 -14.01
CA SER A 69 -8.31 10.61 -14.19
C SER A 69 -9.28 11.77 -13.99
N GLY A 70 -10.28 11.59 -13.13
CA GLY A 70 -10.95 12.68 -12.46
C GLY A 70 -10.02 13.13 -11.35
N SER A 71 -9.61 14.38 -11.39
CA SER A 71 -9.12 15.10 -10.20
C SER A 71 -9.90 14.62 -8.98
N VAL A 72 -9.21 13.95 -8.04
CA VAL A 72 -9.76 13.60 -6.73
C VAL A 72 -10.14 14.93 -6.10
N HIS A 73 -11.42 15.28 -6.17
CA HIS A 73 -11.89 16.52 -5.59
C HIS A 73 -11.64 16.42 -4.07
N PRO A 74 -11.12 17.47 -3.41
CA PRO A 74 -10.92 17.49 -1.96
C PRO A 74 -12.18 17.17 -1.14
N ASP A 75 -13.35 17.09 -1.77
CA ASP A 75 -14.64 16.73 -1.17
C ASP A 75 -14.87 15.21 -1.00
N LEU A 76 -13.91 14.33 -1.33
CA LEU A 76 -14.17 12.88 -1.36
C LEU A 76 -14.09 12.17 0.00
N PHE A 77 -13.57 12.81 1.04
CA PHE A 77 -13.53 12.21 2.39
C PHE A 77 -14.25 13.10 3.40
N GLU A 78 -15.41 12.63 3.87
CA GLU A 78 -16.17 13.30 4.91
C GLU A 78 -15.97 12.58 6.26
N CYS A 79 -15.48 13.32 7.26
CA CYS A 79 -15.34 12.82 8.64
C CYS A 79 -16.66 12.36 9.26
N SER A 80 -17.81 12.82 8.74
CA SER A 80 -19.13 12.36 9.16
C SER A 80 -19.36 10.88 8.84
N GLN A 81 -18.75 10.35 7.77
CA GLN A 81 -18.95 8.98 7.30
C GLN A 81 -17.98 7.98 7.94
N LYS A 82 -16.76 8.42 8.26
CA LYS A 82 -15.69 7.62 8.89
C LYS A 82 -14.96 8.42 9.98
N PRO A 83 -15.65 8.80 11.07
CA PRO A 83 -15.08 9.69 12.10
C PRO A 83 -13.80 9.13 12.74
N GLU A 84 -13.66 7.81 12.80
CA GLU A 84 -12.49 7.12 13.34
C GLU A 84 -11.20 7.39 12.55
N LEU A 85 -11.30 7.65 11.24
CA LEU A 85 -10.16 8.00 10.40
C LEU A 85 -9.78 9.50 10.50
N CYS A 86 -10.61 10.31 11.13
CA CYS A 86 -10.32 11.73 11.37
C CYS A 86 -9.62 11.99 12.70
N GLN A 87 -9.48 10.96 13.54
CA GLN A 87 -8.75 11.05 14.80
C GLN A 87 -7.31 10.59 14.62
N ASP A 88 -6.48 10.84 15.64
CA ASP A 88 -5.16 10.24 15.73
C ASP A 88 -5.24 8.69 15.67
N PRO A 89 -4.30 8.02 15.00
CA PRO A 89 -3.13 8.59 14.31
C PRO A 89 -3.37 8.93 12.83
N PHE A 90 -4.57 8.71 12.29
CA PHE A 90 -4.88 8.79 10.86
C PHE A 90 -5.01 10.23 10.35
N ASN A 91 -5.75 11.08 11.07
CA ASN A 91 -5.97 12.49 10.73
C ASN A 91 -6.35 12.74 9.25
N CYS A 92 -7.18 11.87 8.66
CA CYS A 92 -7.47 11.92 7.21
C CYS A 92 -8.24 13.18 6.78
N GLY A 93 -8.89 13.90 7.69
CA GLY A 93 -9.57 15.16 7.39
C GLY A 93 -8.63 16.31 7.00
N ASP A 94 -7.34 16.20 7.35
CA ASP A 94 -6.32 17.21 7.08
C ASP A 94 -5.38 16.83 5.93
N VAL A 95 -5.62 15.68 5.27
CA VAL A 95 -4.73 15.14 4.24
C VAL A 95 -5.16 15.65 2.86
N ASP A 96 -4.33 16.50 2.26
CA ASP A 96 -4.36 16.71 0.80
C ASP A 96 -3.79 15.45 0.13
N LEU A 97 -4.68 14.63 -0.44
CA LEU A 97 -4.30 13.32 -0.96
C LEU A 97 -3.36 13.40 -2.17
N GLU A 98 -3.50 14.41 -3.02
CA GLU A 98 -2.62 14.59 -4.18
C GLU A 98 -1.19 14.89 -3.73
N GLN A 99 -1.05 15.81 -2.77
CA GLN A 99 0.25 16.14 -2.19
C GLN A 99 0.82 14.97 -1.39
N ALA A 100 -0.02 14.25 -0.63
CA ALA A 100 0.40 13.14 0.20
C ALA A 100 0.91 11.95 -0.63
N VAL A 101 0.21 11.57 -1.71
CA VAL A 101 0.65 10.50 -2.61
C VAL A 101 1.98 10.86 -3.28
N SER A 102 2.12 12.10 -3.74
CA SER A 102 3.39 12.60 -4.29
C SER A 102 4.52 12.52 -3.26
N LEU A 103 4.25 12.93 -2.02
CA LEU A 103 5.21 12.90 -0.92
C LEU A 103 5.62 11.48 -0.55
N TRP A 104 4.68 10.54 -0.46
CA TRP A 104 4.97 9.13 -0.15
C TRP A 104 5.75 8.45 -1.27
N GLY A 105 5.47 8.80 -2.54
CA GLY A 105 6.28 8.32 -3.66
C GLY A 105 7.73 8.79 -3.56
N VAL A 106 8.00 10.00 -3.07
CA VAL A 106 9.38 10.49 -2.95
C VAL A 106 10.08 10.03 -1.67
N LEU A 107 9.41 10.17 -0.53
CA LEU A 107 10.00 9.96 0.80
C LEU A 107 9.78 8.56 1.36
N GLY A 108 8.91 7.76 0.73
CA GLY A 108 8.41 6.51 1.27
C GLY A 108 7.29 6.69 2.28
N PHE A 109 6.76 5.55 2.74
CA PHE A 109 5.66 5.47 3.70
C PHE A 109 6.14 5.53 5.15
N SER A 110 7.45 5.59 5.42
CA SER A 110 7.98 5.69 6.79
C SER A 110 9.26 6.56 6.82
N PRO A 111 9.17 7.83 6.38
CA PRO A 111 10.35 8.67 6.18
C PRO A 111 11.16 8.94 7.45
N LYS A 112 10.54 8.77 8.63
CA LYS A 112 11.19 8.93 9.94
C LYS A 112 11.55 7.60 10.60
N GLY A 113 11.36 6.47 9.92
CA GLY A 113 11.51 5.13 10.52
C GLY A 113 10.40 4.81 11.53
N PHE A 114 9.23 5.41 11.34
CA PHE A 114 8.01 5.16 12.10
C PHE A 114 6.84 4.92 11.14
N PRO A 115 5.91 4.01 11.48
CA PRO A 115 4.74 3.82 10.67
C PRO A 115 3.97 5.11 10.37
N ASN A 116 3.58 5.31 9.12
CA ASN A 116 2.75 6.44 8.71
C ASN A 116 1.29 6.00 8.56
N TYR A 117 0.51 6.07 9.62
CA TYR A 117 -0.90 5.68 9.55
C TYR A 117 -1.73 6.55 8.59
N ARG A 118 -1.28 7.78 8.27
CA ARG A 118 -1.96 8.65 7.29
C ARG A 118 -1.95 8.07 5.88
N SER A 119 -1.08 7.10 5.59
CA SER A 119 -1.10 6.41 4.30
C SER A 119 -2.40 5.66 4.01
N TRP A 120 -3.14 5.29 5.05
CA TRP A 120 -4.43 4.61 4.92
C TRP A 120 -5.55 5.53 4.42
N CYS A 121 -5.35 6.84 4.43
CA CYS A 121 -6.31 7.79 3.85
C CYS A 121 -6.48 7.61 2.32
N ALA A 122 -5.53 6.94 1.65
CA ALA A 122 -5.63 6.56 0.24
C ALA A 122 -6.38 5.24 -0.01
N ASN A 123 -6.71 4.48 1.05
CA ASN A 123 -7.24 3.12 0.96
C ASN A 123 -8.47 2.97 1.88
N LEU A 124 -9.46 3.84 1.70
CA LEU A 124 -10.62 3.98 2.60
C LEU A 124 -11.54 2.74 2.61
N GLU A 125 -11.47 1.90 1.58
CA GLU A 125 -12.18 0.62 1.50
C GLU A 125 -11.66 -0.40 2.53
N PHE A 126 -10.45 -0.21 3.07
CA PHE A 126 -9.86 -1.02 4.14
C PHE A 126 -9.99 -0.36 5.51
N SER A 127 -10.83 0.69 5.66
CA SER A 127 -10.93 1.43 6.92
C SER A 127 -11.29 0.56 8.12
N SER A 128 -12.20 -0.41 7.94
CA SER A 128 -12.63 -1.32 9.02
C SER A 128 -11.47 -2.19 9.53
N PHE A 129 -10.62 -2.68 8.63
CA PHE A 129 -9.44 -3.45 8.98
C PHE A 129 -8.47 -2.60 9.81
N ILE A 130 -8.08 -1.44 9.29
CA ILE A 130 -7.02 -0.67 9.92
C ILE A 130 -7.47 0.01 11.22
N THR A 131 -8.71 0.48 11.33
CA THR A 131 -9.18 1.14 12.56
C THR A 131 -9.28 0.15 13.72
N LYS A 132 -9.72 -1.08 13.44
CA LYS A 132 -9.69 -2.20 14.41
C LYS A 132 -8.27 -2.57 14.81
N CYS A 133 -7.39 -2.71 13.81
CA CYS A 133 -5.98 -3.01 14.03
C CYS A 133 -5.33 -2.03 15.00
N ILE A 134 -5.48 -0.72 14.75
CA ILE A 134 -4.89 0.33 15.59
C ILE A 134 -5.56 0.45 16.96
N ALA A 135 -6.83 0.09 17.07
CA ALA A 135 -7.53 0.00 18.36
C ALA A 135 -7.13 -1.23 19.19
N GLY A 136 -6.28 -2.12 18.67
CA GLY A 136 -5.87 -3.38 19.32
C GLY A 136 -6.86 -4.54 19.13
N ASP A 137 -7.94 -4.35 18.37
CA ASP A 137 -8.88 -5.41 17.99
C ASP A 137 -8.32 -6.18 16.77
N VAL A 138 -7.19 -6.87 16.96
CA VAL A 138 -6.49 -7.56 15.86
C VAL A 138 -7.26 -8.77 15.32
N ASP A 139 -8.10 -9.41 16.13
CA ASP A 139 -9.01 -10.48 15.68
C ASP A 139 -10.16 -9.93 14.84
N GLY A 140 -10.77 -8.81 15.27
CA GLY A 140 -11.76 -8.12 14.46
C GLY A 140 -11.16 -7.58 13.16
N ALA A 141 -9.91 -7.10 13.20
CA ALA A 141 -9.19 -6.67 12.01
C ALA A 141 -8.97 -7.83 11.05
N ALA A 142 -8.52 -8.99 11.55
CA ALA A 142 -8.36 -10.21 10.78
C ALA A 142 -9.65 -10.59 10.02
N GLN A 143 -10.79 -10.60 10.71
CA GLN A 143 -12.07 -10.89 10.09
C GLN A 143 -12.45 -9.84 9.04
N ALA A 144 -12.29 -8.55 9.35
CA ALA A 144 -12.62 -7.46 8.42
C ALA A 144 -11.80 -7.52 7.13
N MET A 145 -10.51 -7.85 7.22
CA MET A 145 -9.66 -8.05 6.05
C MET A 145 -10.08 -9.28 5.24
N TYR A 146 -10.38 -10.39 5.92
CA TYR A 146 -10.83 -11.60 5.25
C TYR A 146 -12.13 -11.41 4.47
N ASP A 147 -13.13 -10.81 5.11
CA ASP A 147 -14.41 -10.50 4.46
C ASP A 147 -14.19 -9.60 3.24
N LYS A 148 -13.30 -8.61 3.36
CA LYS A 148 -12.97 -7.72 2.25
C LYS A 148 -12.32 -8.45 1.08
N VAL A 149 -11.41 -9.37 1.36
CA VAL A 149 -10.73 -10.18 0.33
C VAL A 149 -11.71 -11.11 -0.38
N LEU A 150 -12.69 -11.68 0.34
CA LEU A 150 -13.74 -12.50 -0.26
C LEU A 150 -14.60 -11.72 -1.27
N GLU A 151 -14.84 -10.43 -1.05
CA GLU A 151 -15.56 -9.57 -2.02
C GLU A 151 -14.84 -9.46 -3.37
N TYR A 152 -13.50 -9.58 -3.39
CA TYR A 152 -12.69 -9.52 -4.60
C TYR A 152 -12.60 -10.88 -5.34
N GLY A 153 -13.10 -11.96 -4.74
CA GLY A 153 -13.22 -13.27 -5.36
C GLY A 153 -12.03 -14.21 -5.17
N GLU A 154 -12.07 -15.35 -5.89
CA GLU A 154 -11.14 -16.47 -5.68
C GLU A 154 -9.68 -16.09 -5.98
N ASP A 155 -9.43 -15.30 -7.03
CA ASP A 155 -8.07 -14.95 -7.41
C ASP A 155 -7.40 -14.05 -6.35
N ALA A 156 -8.13 -13.06 -5.81
CA ALA A 156 -7.63 -12.24 -4.69
C ALA A 156 -7.37 -13.09 -3.45
N THR A 157 -8.32 -13.99 -3.13
CA THR A 157 -8.18 -14.92 -2.00
C THR A 157 -6.95 -15.83 -2.15
N ASN A 158 -6.63 -16.28 -3.37
CA ASN A 158 -5.44 -17.09 -3.63
C ASN A 158 -4.13 -16.28 -3.52
N TYR A 159 -4.12 -15.02 -3.96
CA TYR A 159 -2.97 -14.12 -3.76
C TYR A 159 -2.71 -13.88 -2.27
N GLU A 160 -3.73 -13.50 -1.51
CA GLU A 160 -3.62 -13.27 -0.07
C GLU A 160 -3.21 -14.54 0.69
N ALA A 161 -3.80 -15.70 0.34
CA ALA A 161 -3.38 -16.97 0.92
C ALA A 161 -1.90 -17.25 0.61
N SER A 162 -1.45 -17.18 -0.65
CA SER A 162 -0.03 -17.40 -0.96
C SER A 162 0.91 -16.40 -0.27
N TYR A 163 0.49 -15.13 -0.13
CA TYR A 163 1.19 -14.12 0.65
C TYR A 163 1.40 -14.59 2.09
N CYS A 164 0.34 -15.04 2.76
CA CYS A 164 0.40 -15.50 4.15
C CYS A 164 1.39 -16.65 4.38
N TYR A 165 1.47 -17.62 3.47
CA TYR A 165 2.44 -18.72 3.58
C TYR A 165 3.87 -18.23 3.29
N LEU A 166 4.08 -17.40 2.26
CA LEU A 166 5.41 -16.90 1.87
C LEU A 166 6.00 -15.93 2.89
N VAL A 167 5.20 -15.10 3.55
CA VAL A 167 5.68 -14.25 4.65
C VAL A 167 5.85 -15.00 5.96
N GLY A 168 5.60 -16.32 5.98
CA GLY A 168 5.76 -17.18 7.14
C GLY A 168 4.74 -16.95 8.25
N ALA A 169 3.59 -16.32 7.95
CA ALA A 169 2.61 -15.96 8.97
C ALA A 169 1.99 -17.19 9.67
N CYS A 170 1.98 -18.35 9.01
CA CYS A 170 1.42 -19.58 9.58
C CYS A 170 2.28 -20.24 10.66
N ASP A 171 3.56 -19.86 10.74
CA ASP A 171 4.51 -20.38 11.74
C ASP A 171 4.85 -19.34 12.83
N MET A 172 4.17 -18.18 12.83
CA MET A 172 4.39 -17.11 13.80
C MET A 172 3.43 -17.22 14.98
N ASP A 173 3.95 -17.59 16.15
CA ASP A 173 3.20 -17.66 17.41
C ASP A 173 3.33 -16.38 18.27
N TYR A 174 4.22 -15.46 17.91
CA TYR A 174 4.56 -14.29 18.71
C TYR A 174 3.61 -13.09 18.55
N ILE A 175 2.64 -13.14 17.64
CA ILE A 175 1.64 -12.08 17.46
C ILE A 175 0.35 -12.50 18.15
N THR A 176 0.13 -11.89 19.31
CA THR A 176 -1.07 -12.08 20.13
C THR A 176 -1.98 -10.85 20.04
N ASN A 177 -3.15 -10.94 20.67
CA ASN A 177 -4.09 -9.82 20.77
C ASN A 177 -3.53 -8.62 21.56
N ASP A 178 -2.46 -8.84 22.31
CA ASP A 178 -1.80 -7.80 23.11
C ASP A 178 -0.62 -7.16 22.37
N THR A 179 -0.35 -7.55 21.12
CA THR A 179 0.76 -7.01 20.33
C THR A 179 0.56 -5.52 20.09
N SER A 180 1.41 -4.71 20.72
CA SER A 180 1.43 -3.27 20.56
C SER A 180 2.02 -2.83 19.21
N ALA A 181 1.69 -1.61 18.78
CA ALA A 181 2.34 -0.98 17.61
C ALA A 181 3.87 -0.88 17.76
N GLN A 182 4.36 -0.78 18.99
CA GLN A 182 5.79 -0.75 19.30
C GLN A 182 6.45 -2.12 19.08
N GLU A 183 5.79 -3.20 19.49
CA GLU A 183 6.25 -4.57 19.22
C GLU A 183 6.20 -4.87 17.72
N ASN A 184 5.15 -4.45 17.02
CA ASN A 184 5.08 -4.52 15.56
C ASN A 184 6.32 -3.91 14.88
N ARG A 185 6.71 -2.69 15.30
CA ARG A 185 7.92 -2.05 14.76
C ARG A 185 9.18 -2.87 15.04
N ASN A 186 9.28 -3.47 16.23
CA ASN A 186 10.43 -4.32 16.59
C ASN A 186 10.46 -5.59 15.73
N PHE A 187 9.31 -6.17 15.38
CA PHE A 187 9.23 -7.29 14.44
C PHE A 187 9.68 -6.89 13.05
N CYS A 188 9.24 -5.74 12.54
CA CYS A 188 9.70 -5.21 11.25
C CYS A 188 11.20 -4.93 11.25
N ASP A 189 11.74 -4.35 12.32
CA ASP A 189 13.18 -4.11 12.48
C ASP A 189 13.97 -5.42 12.51
N HIS A 190 13.47 -6.44 13.21
CA HIS A 190 14.13 -7.74 13.30
C HIS A 190 14.09 -8.50 11.97
N ARG A 191 12.93 -8.52 11.31
CA ARG A 191 12.69 -9.33 10.11
C ARG A 191 13.31 -8.72 8.85
N PHE A 192 13.22 -7.40 8.70
CA PHE A 192 13.60 -6.70 7.47
C PHE A 192 14.75 -5.71 7.67
N GLY A 193 15.00 -5.29 8.91
CA GLY A 193 15.92 -4.19 9.19
C GLY A 193 15.27 -2.82 8.98
N ARG A 194 15.49 -1.90 9.92
CA ARG A 194 14.86 -0.58 9.92
C ARG A 194 15.03 0.19 8.62
N GLN A 195 16.24 0.17 8.07
CA GLN A 195 16.54 0.92 6.85
C GLN A 195 15.74 0.42 5.65
N GLU A 196 15.47 -0.89 5.57
CA GLU A 196 14.78 -1.47 4.42
C GLU A 196 13.29 -1.12 4.44
N TRP A 197 12.58 -1.40 5.54
CA TRP A 197 11.14 -1.16 5.60
C TRP A 197 10.79 0.34 5.72
N ALA A 198 11.64 1.15 6.36
CA ALA A 198 11.40 2.60 6.45
C ALA A 198 11.39 3.29 5.07
N GLN A 199 12.15 2.72 4.13
CA GLN A 199 12.27 3.22 2.76
C GLN A 199 11.20 2.65 1.81
N ALA A 200 10.30 1.78 2.31
CA ALA A 200 9.25 1.20 1.51
C ALA A 200 8.41 2.32 0.87
N GLY A 201 8.27 2.23 -0.45
CA GLY A 201 7.50 3.13 -1.28
C GLY A 201 8.20 4.40 -1.77
N ASN A 202 9.50 4.59 -1.51
CA ASN A 202 10.26 5.61 -2.23
C ASN A 202 10.30 5.30 -3.76
N ASN A 203 10.60 6.29 -4.60
CA ASN A 203 10.40 6.19 -6.05
C ASN A 203 11.11 4.98 -6.70
N LEU A 204 12.26 4.57 -6.15
CA LEU A 204 12.98 3.37 -6.58
C LEU A 204 12.20 2.10 -6.27
N PHE A 205 11.59 2.05 -5.09
CA PHE A 205 10.74 0.95 -4.66
C PHE A 205 9.41 0.94 -5.40
N PHE A 206 8.78 2.10 -5.62
CA PHE A 206 7.46 2.18 -6.26
C PHE A 206 7.53 1.80 -7.74
N SER A 207 8.59 2.21 -8.48
CA SER A 207 8.75 1.81 -9.88
C SER A 207 8.96 0.30 -10.03
N THR A 208 9.79 -0.32 -9.18
CA THR A 208 10.01 -1.76 -9.22
C THR A 208 8.78 -2.54 -8.78
N THR A 209 8.06 -2.04 -7.77
CA THR A 209 6.87 -2.72 -7.26
C THR A 209 5.72 -2.62 -8.27
N ILE A 210 5.50 -1.48 -8.93
CA ILE A 210 4.47 -1.36 -9.98
C ILE A 210 4.78 -2.27 -11.17
N GLU A 211 6.03 -2.32 -11.65
CA GLU A 211 6.41 -3.23 -12.74
C GLU A 211 6.21 -4.70 -12.35
N GLN A 212 6.56 -5.06 -11.11
CA GLN A 212 6.31 -6.41 -10.59
C GLN A 212 4.81 -6.71 -10.46
N MET A 213 4.01 -5.78 -9.95
CA MET A 213 2.55 -5.89 -9.86
C MET A 213 1.92 -6.02 -11.25
N GLN A 214 2.36 -5.24 -12.23
CA GLN A 214 1.90 -5.35 -13.61
C GLN A 214 2.28 -6.70 -14.22
N GLY A 215 3.51 -7.16 -14.01
CA GLY A 215 3.95 -8.48 -14.43
C GLY A 215 3.11 -9.61 -13.82
N LEU A 216 2.69 -9.47 -12.56
CA LEU A 216 1.79 -10.43 -11.90
C LEU A 216 0.41 -10.47 -12.55
N LEU A 217 -0.15 -9.30 -12.89
CA LEU A 217 -1.45 -9.19 -13.55
C LEU A 217 -1.43 -9.73 -14.99
N ASP A 218 -0.31 -9.56 -15.70
CA ASP A 218 -0.16 -10.03 -17.08
C ASP A 218 0.03 -11.54 -17.19
N GLN A 219 0.51 -12.21 -16.13
CA GLN A 219 0.95 -13.59 -16.19
C GLN A 219 -0.18 -14.64 -16.09
N LYS A 220 -1.45 -14.24 -16.01
CA LYS A 220 -2.59 -15.15 -15.74
C LYS A 220 -2.39 -16.04 -14.49
N ARG A 221 -1.41 -15.70 -13.65
CA ARG A 221 -1.16 -16.38 -12.39
C ARG A 221 -2.28 -16.02 -11.42
N LYS A 222 -2.50 -16.90 -10.46
CA LYS A 222 -3.55 -16.76 -9.45
C LYS A 222 -2.98 -16.70 -8.03
N SER A 223 -1.65 -16.67 -7.89
CA SER A 223 -0.96 -16.65 -6.60
C SER A 223 0.49 -16.17 -6.77
N PHE A 224 1.11 -15.81 -5.66
CA PHE A 224 2.55 -15.68 -5.54
C PHE A 224 3.21 -17.05 -5.39
N GLU A 225 4.49 -17.14 -5.76
CA GLU A 225 5.28 -18.39 -5.72
C GLU A 225 6.59 -18.23 -4.94
N THR A 226 7.06 -16.99 -4.73
CA THR A 226 8.35 -16.75 -4.06
C THR A 226 8.29 -15.60 -3.06
N PHE A 227 9.12 -15.66 -2.03
CA PHE A 227 9.19 -14.58 -1.03
C PHE A 227 9.55 -13.23 -1.65
N SER A 228 10.38 -13.21 -2.70
CA SER A 228 10.73 -11.96 -3.41
C SER A 228 9.53 -11.23 -4.00
N GLU A 229 8.46 -11.93 -4.38
CA GLU A 229 7.25 -11.30 -4.93
C GLU A 229 6.39 -10.64 -3.84
N VAL A 230 6.42 -11.19 -2.62
CA VAL A 230 5.61 -10.71 -1.50
C VAL A 230 6.36 -9.76 -0.57
N LYS A 231 7.70 -9.77 -0.62
CA LYS A 231 8.55 -8.92 0.23
C LYS A 231 8.18 -7.43 0.12
N PRO A 232 7.93 -6.86 -1.09
CA PRO A 232 7.55 -5.46 -1.18
C PRO A 232 6.27 -5.11 -0.40
N TRP A 233 5.28 -6.00 -0.42
CA TRP A 233 4.03 -5.85 0.31
C TRP A 233 4.22 -5.92 1.82
N ALA A 234 5.05 -6.86 2.29
CA ALA A 234 5.37 -6.97 3.71
C ALA A 234 6.12 -5.74 4.25
N LEU A 235 7.08 -5.21 3.47
CA LEU A 235 7.79 -3.97 3.79
C LEU A 235 6.84 -2.77 3.83
N LEU A 236 5.93 -2.66 2.85
CA LEU A 236 4.92 -1.62 2.82
C LEU A 236 4.00 -1.72 4.04
N SER A 237 3.56 -2.92 4.41
CA SER A 237 2.74 -3.14 5.60
C SER A 237 3.47 -2.74 6.90
N CYS A 238 4.78 -2.98 6.98
CA CYS A 238 5.61 -2.44 8.06
C CYS A 238 5.62 -0.91 8.09
N ALA A 239 5.80 -0.27 6.93
CA ALA A 239 5.82 1.19 6.80
C ALA A 239 4.45 1.84 7.08
N MET A 240 3.36 1.14 6.77
CA MET A 240 1.99 1.58 7.03
C MET A 240 1.50 1.18 8.44
N GLY A 241 2.28 0.38 9.17
CA GLY A 241 2.02 0.00 10.56
C GLY A 241 1.02 -1.13 10.76
N SER A 242 0.69 -1.87 9.71
CA SER A 242 -0.31 -2.95 9.71
C SER A 242 0.28 -4.36 9.78
N TYR A 243 1.61 -4.52 9.68
CA TYR A 243 2.22 -5.86 9.52
C TYR A 243 1.77 -6.90 10.56
N HIS A 244 1.74 -6.55 11.84
CA HIS A 244 1.21 -7.42 12.88
C HIS A 244 -0.24 -7.86 12.65
N CYS A 245 -1.10 -6.98 12.17
CA CYS A 245 -2.49 -7.30 11.84
C CYS A 245 -2.61 -8.17 10.61
N ASP A 246 -1.73 -8.01 9.61
CA ASP A 246 -1.66 -8.93 8.47
C ASP A 246 -1.26 -10.34 8.92
N MET A 247 -0.27 -10.46 9.81
CA MET A 247 0.14 -11.77 10.30
C MET A 247 -0.98 -12.42 11.12
N ARG A 248 -1.68 -11.64 11.95
CA ARG A 248 -2.85 -12.13 12.69
C ARG A 248 -3.97 -12.55 11.74
N TYR A 249 -4.26 -11.73 10.74
CA TYR A 249 -5.19 -12.03 9.65
C TYR A 249 -4.89 -13.38 9.01
N CYS A 250 -3.65 -13.57 8.56
CA CYS A 250 -3.18 -14.81 7.96
C CYS A 250 -3.37 -16.01 8.89
N HIS A 251 -2.91 -15.87 10.13
CA HIS A 251 -2.98 -16.93 11.14
C HIS A 251 -4.42 -17.35 11.46
N GLU A 252 -5.32 -16.38 11.63
CA GLU A 252 -6.71 -16.64 11.97
C GLU A 252 -7.55 -17.16 10.80
N THR A 253 -7.06 -17.02 9.56
CA THR A 253 -7.81 -17.37 8.35
C THR A 253 -7.13 -18.50 7.57
N PHE A 254 -6.31 -18.17 6.56
CA PHE A 254 -5.75 -19.12 5.61
C PHE A 254 -4.87 -20.20 6.24
N CYS A 255 -4.20 -19.89 7.35
CA CYS A 255 -3.34 -20.86 8.05
C CYS A 255 -4.14 -21.94 8.78
N LYS A 256 -5.43 -21.71 9.08
CA LYS A 256 -6.30 -22.69 9.75
C LYS A 256 -7.11 -23.54 8.77
N MET A 257 -7.28 -23.08 7.53
CA MET A 257 -8.11 -23.71 6.50
C MET A 257 -7.36 -24.80 5.74
N ASP A 258 -7.84 -26.05 5.82
CA ASP A 258 -7.15 -27.21 5.22
C ASP A 258 -6.99 -27.13 3.70
N SER A 259 -7.93 -26.49 2.99
CA SER A 259 -7.82 -26.25 1.54
C SER A 259 -6.60 -25.41 1.18
N TYR A 260 -6.31 -24.36 1.95
CA TYR A 260 -5.16 -23.48 1.73
C TYR A 260 -3.86 -24.10 2.25
N LYS A 261 -3.90 -24.87 3.35
CA LYS A 261 -2.73 -25.66 3.80
C LYS A 261 -2.29 -26.66 2.73
N GLN A 262 -3.24 -27.40 2.15
CA GLN A 262 -2.93 -28.35 1.09
C GLN A 262 -2.38 -27.65 -0.15
N LYS A 263 -2.95 -26.48 -0.50
CA LYS A 263 -2.58 -25.75 -1.70
C LYS A 263 -1.24 -25.01 -1.58
N PHE A 264 -0.99 -24.32 -0.46
CA PHE A 264 0.11 -23.37 -0.28
C PHE A 264 1.09 -23.75 0.83
N GLY A 265 0.84 -24.82 1.60
CA GLY A 265 1.72 -25.26 2.70
C GLY A 265 3.18 -25.50 2.29
N HIS A 266 3.41 -25.84 1.03
CA HIS A 266 4.76 -26.01 0.47
C HIS A 266 5.55 -24.70 0.37
N LEU A 267 4.91 -23.53 0.44
CA LEU A 267 5.54 -22.22 0.36
C LEU A 267 6.18 -21.74 1.67
N LEU A 268 5.89 -22.38 2.81
CA LEU A 268 6.50 -22.01 4.12
C LEU A 268 8.01 -22.25 4.19
N GLN A 269 8.56 -23.05 3.27
CA GLN A 269 9.96 -23.47 3.26
C GLN A 269 10.80 -22.78 2.17
N ALA A 270 10.18 -21.91 1.37
CA ALA A 270 10.78 -21.28 0.20
C ALA A 270 11.42 -19.92 0.52
#